data_AF-M1Y0D2-F1
#
_entry.id   AF-M1Y0D2-F1
#
_cell.length_a   1.000
_cell.length_b   1.000
_cell.length_c   1.000
_cell.angle_alpha   90.00
_cell.angle_beta   90.00
_cell.angle_gamma   90.00
#
_symmetry.space_group_name_H-M   'P 1'
#
loop_
_entity.id
_entity.type
_entity.pdbx_description
1 polymer ?
#
loop_
_entity_poly.entity_id
_entity_poly.type
_entity_poly.pdbx_seq_one_letter_code
_entity_poly.pdbx_strand_id
1 'polypeptide(L)'
;MFGSDPLEELVIPDGTHVTEHDLVTDGDVLVGGQSAIELGVRAGGVVAGERVSFGGDIEADGDCRLDMWCEVDGNVLVGSDAYLGERVQITGQLMVSGDLDIGDDVDIDEGFEANGWIVIRNPMPTIVFLFVYLSHLLRIGEEEAAEEVAATAFADDAEADPARIPRGARVSDDAWQVSTPASIGDDCRLHGNIRATEIGVGADSEVFGSLRSKGPIRVGPRTIVHGDVTTRSGDVRIGPGVHVRGDISCGRCELSEAAEVDGTIRASDGISFEELPEDGGTAGTGDESATAGADGPDTDLKPAIVPLGEGAFPADDQGGSDADSGTNADAEVKPDPDADADTDNDTDPVPAVRSIEDAAGWDADRRNGRNGGGNAEDVAAIIADAEADREPDG
;
A
#
# COMPACT_ATOMS: atom_id res chain seq x y z
N MET A 1 -31.97 5.98 -2.91
CA MET A 1 -30.92 5.45 -2.02
C MET A 1 -29.67 6.15 -2.50
N PHE A 2 -29.27 7.24 -1.85
CA PHE A 2 -28.09 7.98 -2.28
C PHE A 2 -26.88 7.08 -2.06
N GLY A 3 -26.04 6.92 -3.09
CA GLY A 3 -24.86 6.06 -3.05
C GLY A 3 -24.03 6.38 -1.80
N SER A 4 -23.58 5.32 -1.13
CA SER A 4 -22.58 5.38 -0.06
C SER A 4 -21.47 6.33 -0.50
N ASP A 5 -21.11 7.32 0.33
CA ASP A 5 -19.93 8.13 0.03
C ASP A 5 -18.72 7.15 -0.04
N PRO A 6 -17.99 7.09 -1.16
CA PRO A 6 -16.98 6.06 -1.41
C PRO A 6 -15.85 6.06 -0.37
N LEU A 7 -15.79 7.10 0.48
CA LEU A 7 -14.84 7.28 1.58
C LEU A 7 -15.50 7.15 2.96
N GLU A 8 -16.65 6.47 3.06
CA GLU A 8 -17.34 6.15 4.32
C GLU A 8 -16.73 4.98 5.09
N GLU A 9 -15.72 4.32 4.53
CA GLU A 9 -15.07 3.14 5.09
C GLU A 9 -13.57 3.17 4.78
N LEU A 10 -12.75 2.68 5.71
CA LEU A 10 -11.37 2.33 5.43
C LEU A 10 -11.36 0.95 4.75
N VAL A 11 -10.93 0.90 3.49
CA VAL A 11 -10.81 -0.35 2.74
C VAL A 11 -9.35 -0.58 2.43
N ILE A 12 -8.82 -1.72 2.85
CA ILE A 12 -7.49 -2.20 2.49
C ILE A 12 -7.67 -3.44 1.62
N PRO A 13 -7.29 -3.40 0.33
CA PRO A 13 -7.51 -4.50 -0.60
C PRO A 13 -6.57 -5.67 -0.31
N ASP A 14 -6.90 -6.81 -0.89
CA ASP A 14 -6.14 -8.05 -0.74
C ASP A 14 -4.67 -7.85 -1.13
N GLY A 15 -3.77 -8.54 -0.44
CA GLY A 15 -2.34 -8.47 -0.70
C GLY A 15 -1.68 -7.12 -0.37
N THR A 16 -2.37 -6.18 0.31
CA THR A 16 -1.75 -4.92 0.72
C THR A 16 -0.66 -5.17 1.76
N HIS A 17 0.52 -4.57 1.52
CA HIS A 17 1.66 -4.63 2.41
C HIS A 17 1.97 -3.25 2.98
N VAL A 18 1.75 -3.08 4.28
CA VAL A 18 2.20 -1.90 5.03
C VAL A 18 3.50 -2.25 5.71
N THR A 19 4.59 -1.66 5.23
CA THR A 19 5.88 -1.71 5.90
C THR A 19 5.99 -0.57 6.92
N GLU A 20 7.10 -0.49 7.67
CA GLU A 20 7.28 0.56 8.67
C GLU A 20 7.29 1.98 8.07
N HIS A 21 7.57 2.10 6.77
CA HIS A 21 7.68 3.39 6.10
C HIS A 21 6.70 3.57 4.96
N ASP A 22 6.28 2.49 4.29
CA ASP A 22 5.46 2.60 3.07
C ASP A 22 4.18 1.77 3.13
N LEU A 23 3.07 2.36 2.69
CA LEU A 23 1.87 1.66 2.25
C LEU A 23 2.06 1.22 0.80
N VAL A 24 2.15 -0.09 0.57
CA VAL A 24 2.34 -0.68 -0.76
C VAL A 24 1.10 -1.48 -1.16
N THR A 25 0.51 -1.11 -2.29
CA THR A 25 -0.63 -1.82 -2.90
C THR A 25 -0.47 -1.88 -4.41
N ASP A 26 -0.97 -2.94 -5.03
CA ASP A 26 -0.94 -3.09 -6.50
C ASP A 26 -1.98 -2.18 -7.17
N GLY A 27 -3.07 -1.87 -6.47
CA GLY A 27 -4.16 -1.01 -6.95
C GLY A 27 -3.96 0.48 -6.67
N ASP A 28 -4.97 1.28 -6.98
CA ASP A 28 -4.97 2.71 -6.67
C ASP A 28 -5.17 2.98 -5.17
N VAL A 29 -4.66 4.10 -4.69
CA VAL A 29 -4.89 4.63 -3.33
C VAL A 29 -5.73 5.90 -3.42
N LEU A 30 -6.91 5.86 -2.81
CA LEU A 30 -7.83 7.00 -2.70
C LEU A 30 -7.79 7.53 -1.26
N VAL A 31 -7.27 8.73 -1.06
CA VAL A 31 -7.17 9.37 0.26
C VAL A 31 -8.21 10.48 0.39
N GLY A 32 -9.11 10.32 1.36
CA GLY A 32 -10.08 11.35 1.70
C GLY A 32 -9.42 12.59 2.29
N GLY A 33 -9.98 13.76 1.98
CA GLY A 33 -9.44 15.03 2.46
C GLY A 33 -9.33 15.13 4.00
N GLN A 34 -8.50 16.07 4.45
CA GLN A 34 -8.17 16.32 5.86
C GLN A 34 -7.53 15.13 6.57
N SER A 35 -6.89 14.22 5.83
CA SER A 35 -6.21 13.05 6.39
C SER A 35 -4.71 13.29 6.54
N ALA A 36 -4.10 12.60 7.49
CA ALA A 36 -2.65 12.60 7.69
C ALA A 36 -2.13 11.19 7.51
N ILE A 37 -1.28 11.00 6.50
CA ILE A 37 -0.59 9.76 6.19
C ILE A 37 0.87 9.98 6.52
N GLU A 38 1.36 9.45 7.64
CA GLU A 38 2.76 9.62 8.07
C GLU A 38 3.73 8.68 7.31
N LEU A 39 3.18 7.78 6.48
CA LEU A 39 3.88 6.82 5.64
C LEU A 39 4.10 7.37 4.22
N GLY A 40 5.09 6.82 3.51
CA GLY A 40 5.13 6.85 2.05
C GLY A 40 4.04 5.98 1.43
N VAL A 41 3.73 6.22 0.17
CA VAL A 41 2.68 5.53 -0.58
C VAL A 41 3.22 5.05 -1.91
N ARG A 42 3.18 3.74 -2.15
CA ARG A 42 3.47 3.11 -3.44
C ARG A 42 2.23 2.40 -3.96
N ALA A 43 1.74 2.82 -5.13
CA ALA A 43 0.45 2.38 -5.66
C ALA A 43 0.39 2.40 -7.18
N GLY A 44 -0.60 1.72 -7.75
CA GLY A 44 -0.94 1.83 -9.18
C GLY A 44 -1.32 3.25 -9.58
N GLY A 45 -1.98 3.99 -8.71
CA GLY A 45 -2.35 5.39 -8.90
C GLY A 45 -2.66 6.03 -7.54
N VAL A 46 -2.52 7.35 -7.42
CA VAL A 46 -2.74 8.04 -6.14
C VAL A 46 -3.68 9.21 -6.35
N VAL A 47 -4.77 9.24 -5.58
CA VAL A 47 -5.72 10.36 -5.57
C VAL A 47 -5.90 10.84 -4.14
N ALA A 48 -5.38 12.02 -3.83
CA ALA A 48 -5.53 12.67 -2.54
C ALA A 48 -6.53 13.82 -2.63
N GLY A 49 -7.53 13.82 -1.73
CA GLY A 49 -8.45 14.93 -1.55
C GLY A 49 -7.80 16.15 -0.91
N GLU A 50 -8.59 17.20 -0.64
CA GLU A 50 -8.07 18.46 -0.09
C GLU A 50 -7.39 18.29 1.28
N ARG A 51 -6.30 19.02 1.53
CA ARG A 51 -5.62 19.09 2.84
C ARG A 51 -5.17 17.72 3.36
N VAL A 52 -4.60 16.91 2.48
CA VAL A 52 -3.94 15.66 2.89
C VAL A 52 -2.46 15.92 3.07
N SER A 53 -1.90 15.44 4.19
CA SER A 53 -0.45 15.49 4.44
C SER A 53 0.14 14.09 4.31
N PHE A 54 1.21 13.94 3.53
CA PHE A 54 2.00 12.73 3.39
C PHE A 54 3.37 12.94 4.05
N GLY A 55 3.76 12.03 4.94
CA GLY A 55 5.01 12.08 5.70
C GLY A 55 6.22 11.45 5.00
N GLY A 56 5.98 10.78 3.88
CA GLY A 56 7.01 10.11 3.07
C GLY A 56 6.82 10.34 1.57
N ASP A 57 7.56 9.56 0.78
CA ASP A 57 7.53 9.64 -0.67
C ASP A 57 6.19 9.12 -1.25
N ILE A 58 5.77 9.68 -2.39
CA ILE A 58 4.67 9.16 -3.19
C ILE A 58 5.25 8.57 -4.47
N GLU A 59 4.98 7.29 -4.72
CA GLU A 59 5.36 6.56 -5.93
C GLU A 59 4.10 5.99 -6.57
N ALA A 60 3.66 6.60 -7.67
CA ALA A 60 2.51 6.16 -8.45
C ALA A 60 2.98 5.60 -9.79
N ASP A 61 2.68 4.34 -10.10
CA ASP A 61 3.01 3.75 -11.41
C ASP A 61 2.19 4.38 -12.55
N GLY A 62 0.96 4.77 -12.25
CA GLY A 62 0.02 5.47 -13.11
C GLY A 62 -0.06 6.96 -12.78
N ASP A 63 -1.29 7.46 -12.67
CA ASP A 63 -1.56 8.88 -12.46
C ASP A 63 -1.47 9.26 -10.97
N CYS A 64 -1.02 10.49 -10.71
CA CYS A 64 -1.02 11.08 -9.38
C CYS A 64 -1.82 12.38 -9.35
N ARG A 65 -2.79 12.46 -8.44
CA ARG A 65 -3.62 13.64 -8.25
C ARG A 65 -3.59 14.08 -6.79
N LEU A 66 -3.06 15.28 -6.55
CA LEU A 66 -3.07 15.93 -5.25
C LEU A 66 -3.99 17.14 -5.31
N ASP A 67 -5.06 17.17 -4.52
CA ASP A 67 -5.99 18.31 -4.49
C ASP A 67 -5.41 19.49 -3.67
N MET A 68 -6.19 20.54 -3.49
CA MET A 68 -5.74 21.78 -2.88
C MET A 68 -5.18 21.59 -1.46
N TRP A 69 -4.11 22.33 -1.16
CA TRP A 69 -3.42 22.33 0.14
C TRP A 69 -2.89 20.96 0.59
N CYS A 70 -2.58 20.06 -0.35
CA CYS A 70 -1.84 18.86 0.02
C CYS A 70 -0.39 19.20 0.34
N GLU A 71 0.19 18.48 1.30
CA GLU A 71 1.58 18.60 1.73
C GLU A 71 2.24 17.22 1.58
N VAL A 72 3.43 17.17 0.99
CA VAL A 72 4.22 15.93 0.84
C VAL A 72 5.62 16.19 1.38
N ASP A 73 5.96 15.50 2.47
CA ASP A 73 7.26 15.54 3.15
C ASP A 73 8.28 14.58 2.49
N GLY A 74 8.31 14.56 1.15
CA GLY A 74 9.13 13.63 0.37
C GLY A 74 9.06 13.94 -1.12
N ASN A 75 9.55 12.98 -1.90
CA ASN A 75 9.53 13.00 -3.36
C ASN A 75 8.17 12.56 -3.89
N VAL A 76 7.80 13.02 -5.07
CA VAL A 76 6.62 12.59 -5.80
C VAL A 76 7.07 12.06 -7.15
N LEU A 77 6.96 10.74 -7.34
CA LEU A 77 7.35 10.02 -8.54
C LEU A 77 6.08 9.49 -9.23
N VAL A 78 5.88 9.88 -10.48
CA VAL A 78 4.66 9.59 -11.23
C VAL A 78 5.02 8.96 -12.58
N GLY A 79 4.56 7.73 -12.80
CA GLY A 79 4.82 6.96 -14.01
C GLY A 79 3.96 7.37 -15.21
N SER A 80 2.83 8.06 -14.99
CA SER A 80 1.97 8.64 -16.04
C SER A 80 1.76 10.15 -15.82
N ASP A 81 0.52 10.64 -15.71
CA ASP A 81 0.22 12.06 -15.63
C ASP A 81 0.05 12.55 -14.18
N ALA A 82 0.47 13.78 -13.91
CA ALA A 82 0.37 14.39 -12.58
C ALA A 82 -0.52 15.64 -12.57
N TYR A 83 -1.40 15.72 -11.57
CA TYR A 83 -2.36 16.80 -11.39
C TYR A 83 -2.22 17.39 -9.98
N LEU A 84 -1.62 18.57 -9.88
CA LEU A 84 -1.40 19.26 -8.60
C LEU A 84 -2.37 20.43 -8.45
N GLY A 85 -3.16 20.42 -7.38
CA GLY A 85 -4.09 21.47 -7.01
C GLY A 85 -3.42 22.76 -6.52
N GLU A 86 -4.22 23.77 -6.21
CA GLU A 86 -3.74 25.03 -5.63
C GLU A 86 -3.03 24.81 -4.29
N ARG A 87 -1.89 25.49 -4.09
CA ARG A 87 -1.10 25.48 -2.84
C ARG A 87 -0.67 24.09 -2.37
N VAL A 88 -0.39 23.20 -3.30
CA VAL A 88 0.33 21.96 -2.99
C VAL A 88 1.78 22.31 -2.61
N GLN A 89 2.30 21.66 -1.57
CA GLN A 89 3.69 21.78 -1.13
C GLN A 89 4.37 20.41 -1.21
N ILE A 90 5.52 20.35 -1.86
CA ILE A 90 6.35 19.15 -1.98
C ILE A 90 7.75 19.54 -1.50
N THR A 91 8.23 18.92 -0.43
CA THR A 91 9.56 19.23 0.14
C THR A 91 10.70 18.51 -0.59
N GLY A 92 10.40 17.43 -1.31
CA GLY A 92 11.35 16.72 -2.16
C GLY A 92 11.27 17.14 -3.62
N GLN A 93 11.65 16.21 -4.50
CA GLN A 93 11.60 16.39 -5.96
C GLN A 93 10.29 15.85 -6.53
N LEU A 94 9.74 16.52 -7.54
CA LEU A 94 8.64 16.01 -8.38
C LEU A 94 9.19 15.47 -9.70
N MET A 95 8.96 14.19 -10.00
CA MET A 95 9.32 13.57 -11.28
C MET A 95 8.08 12.97 -11.94
N VAL A 96 7.78 13.40 -13.16
CA VAL A 96 6.57 13.00 -13.90
C VAL A 96 6.98 12.50 -15.28
N SER A 97 6.59 11.27 -15.59
CA SER A 97 6.90 10.64 -16.87
C SER A 97 5.98 11.12 -18.01
N GLY A 98 4.77 11.58 -17.68
CA GLY A 98 3.79 12.12 -18.61
C GLY A 98 3.59 13.63 -18.50
N ASP A 99 2.35 14.06 -18.70
CA ASP A 99 1.92 15.46 -18.63
C ASP A 99 1.76 15.93 -17.18
N LEU A 100 1.95 17.23 -16.95
CA LEU A 100 1.91 17.84 -15.62
C LEU A 100 0.99 19.07 -15.63
N ASP A 101 -0.20 18.95 -15.03
CA ASP A 101 -1.11 20.06 -14.75
C ASP A 101 -0.81 20.60 -13.33
N ILE A 102 -0.44 21.88 -13.22
CA ILE A 102 -0.07 22.52 -11.94
C ILE A 102 -0.99 23.69 -11.64
N GLY A 103 -1.57 23.71 -10.44
CA GLY A 103 -2.39 24.80 -9.92
C GLY A 103 -1.60 26.05 -9.52
N ASP A 104 -2.32 27.00 -8.91
CA ASP A 104 -1.73 28.25 -8.44
C ASP A 104 -0.97 28.05 -7.11
N ASP A 105 0.08 28.83 -6.89
CA ASP A 105 0.86 28.86 -5.64
C ASP A 105 1.44 27.49 -5.20
N VAL A 106 1.78 26.60 -6.14
CA VAL A 106 2.44 25.32 -5.83
C VAL A 106 3.92 25.54 -5.52
N ASP A 107 4.41 24.93 -4.43
CA ASP A 107 5.80 25.00 -3.98
C ASP A 107 6.47 23.62 -4.05
N ILE A 108 7.67 23.57 -4.63
CA ILE A 108 8.45 22.34 -4.82
C ILE A 108 9.92 22.66 -4.52
N ASP A 109 10.39 22.22 -3.35
CA ASP A 109 11.67 22.66 -2.77
C ASP A 109 12.88 22.19 -3.58
N GLU A 110 12.92 20.91 -3.99
CA GLU A 110 14.04 20.35 -4.76
C GLU A 110 13.84 20.45 -6.29
N GLY A 111 12.74 21.07 -6.72
CA GLY A 111 12.38 21.28 -8.12
C GLY A 111 11.60 20.13 -8.76
N PHE A 112 11.29 20.27 -10.05
CA PHE A 112 10.47 19.30 -10.77
C PHE A 112 11.00 18.99 -12.17
N GLU A 113 10.75 17.76 -12.63
CA GLU A 113 11.02 17.26 -13.98
C GLU A 113 9.76 16.62 -14.55
N ALA A 114 9.38 17.01 -15.76
CA ALA A 114 8.26 16.42 -16.48
C ALA A 114 8.68 16.15 -17.93
N ASN A 115 8.44 14.93 -18.42
CA ASN A 115 8.76 14.54 -19.79
C ASN A 115 7.68 14.95 -20.81
N GLY A 116 6.45 15.17 -20.34
CA GLY A 116 5.33 15.64 -21.14
C GLY A 116 5.11 17.15 -21.09
N TRP A 117 3.87 17.57 -21.37
CA TRP A 117 3.46 18.97 -21.38
C TRP A 117 3.20 19.48 -19.98
N ILE A 118 3.82 20.61 -19.64
CA ILE A 118 3.54 21.32 -18.40
C ILE A 118 2.50 22.39 -18.67
N VAL A 119 1.37 22.31 -17.98
CA VAL A 119 0.27 23.27 -18.12
C VAL A 119 -0.09 23.86 -16.76
N ILE A 120 0.02 25.18 -16.64
CA ILE A 120 -0.29 25.90 -15.39
C ILE A 120 -1.76 26.32 -15.41
N ARG A 121 -2.60 25.54 -14.73
CA ARG A 121 -4.03 25.76 -14.51
C ARG A 121 -4.44 25.02 -13.24
N ASN A 122 -5.36 25.58 -12.46
CA ASN A 122 -5.94 24.83 -11.35
C ASN A 122 -6.74 23.62 -11.90
N PRO A 123 -6.31 22.37 -11.68
CA PRO A 123 -7.02 21.22 -12.20
C PRO A 123 -8.40 21.16 -11.54
N MET A 124 -9.46 21.20 -12.36
CA MET A 124 -10.83 21.13 -11.86
C MET A 124 -11.00 19.86 -11.01
N PRO A 125 -11.58 19.93 -9.79
CA PRO A 125 -11.84 18.73 -8.99
C PRO A 125 -12.61 17.68 -9.79
N THR A 126 -12.20 16.40 -9.71
CA THR A 126 -12.73 15.31 -10.54
C THR A 126 -14.25 15.20 -10.48
N ILE A 127 -14.83 15.39 -9.29
CA ILE A 127 -16.29 15.35 -9.09
C ILE A 127 -17.01 16.45 -9.88
N VAL A 128 -16.41 17.64 -9.99
CA VAL A 128 -16.96 18.76 -10.75
C VAL A 128 -16.86 18.47 -12.24
N PHE A 129 -15.73 17.93 -12.69
CA PHE A 129 -15.54 17.52 -14.08
C PHE A 129 -16.59 16.47 -14.50
N LEU A 130 -16.74 15.40 -13.71
CA LEU A 130 -17.73 14.35 -13.94
C LEU A 130 -19.14 14.93 -14.01
N PHE A 131 -19.51 15.81 -13.06
CA PHE A 131 -20.82 16.46 -13.06
C PHE A 131 -21.06 17.33 -14.30
N VAL A 132 -20.06 18.12 -14.72
CA VAL A 132 -20.15 18.95 -15.92
C VAL A 132 -20.27 18.09 -17.18
N TYR A 133 -19.50 17.01 -17.28
CA TYR A 133 -19.51 16.09 -18.41
C TYR A 133 -20.85 15.35 -18.53
N LEU A 134 -21.34 14.75 -17.43
CA LEU A 134 -22.66 14.11 -17.39
C LEU A 134 -23.78 15.12 -17.70
N SER A 135 -23.71 16.33 -17.15
CA SER A 135 -24.67 17.41 -17.46
C SER A 135 -24.66 17.77 -18.94
N HIS A 136 -23.50 17.72 -19.59
CA HIS A 136 -23.36 18.01 -21.01
C HIS A 136 -24.01 16.92 -21.88
N LEU A 137 -23.73 15.65 -21.60
CA LEU A 137 -24.33 14.50 -22.29
C LEU A 137 -25.86 14.52 -22.17
N LEU A 138 -26.37 14.72 -20.95
CA LEU A 138 -27.81 14.84 -20.70
C LEU A 138 -28.44 16.05 -21.42
N ARG A 139 -27.73 17.17 -21.53
CA ARG A 139 -28.23 18.37 -22.23
C ARG A 139 -28.28 18.18 -23.75
N ILE A 140 -27.39 17.37 -24.32
CA ILE A 140 -27.37 17.04 -25.74
C ILE A 140 -28.35 15.89 -26.06
N GLY A 141 -28.87 15.22 -25.04
CA GLY A 141 -29.83 14.12 -25.15
C GLY A 141 -29.17 12.75 -25.32
N GLU A 142 -27.87 12.64 -25.04
CA GLU A 142 -27.12 11.39 -25.03
C GLU A 142 -27.26 10.71 -23.67
N GLU A 143 -28.49 10.32 -23.33
CA GLU A 143 -28.80 9.68 -22.04
C GLU A 143 -28.09 8.33 -21.89
N GLU A 144 -27.96 7.54 -22.97
CA GLU A 144 -27.27 6.24 -22.96
C GLU A 144 -25.76 6.40 -22.66
N ALA A 145 -25.08 7.36 -23.27
CA ALA A 145 -23.66 7.63 -23.00
C ALA A 145 -23.44 8.17 -21.58
N ALA A 146 -24.37 8.99 -21.07
CA ALA A 146 -24.30 9.47 -19.69
C ALA A 146 -24.48 8.33 -18.68
N GLU A 147 -25.38 7.40 -18.97
CA GLU A 147 -25.61 6.21 -18.14
C GLU A 147 -24.41 5.26 -18.19
N GLU A 148 -23.79 5.08 -19.35
CA GLU A 148 -22.55 4.30 -19.49
C GLU A 148 -21.39 4.92 -18.69
N VAL A 149 -21.14 6.22 -18.85
CA VAL A 149 -20.07 6.91 -18.10
C VAL A 149 -20.31 6.89 -16.60
N ALA A 150 -21.55 7.09 -16.16
CA ALA A 150 -21.90 6.97 -14.75
C ALA A 150 -21.71 5.53 -14.27
N ALA A 151 -22.17 4.54 -15.05
CA ALA A 151 -21.98 3.13 -14.72
C ALA A 151 -20.50 2.80 -14.58
N THR A 152 -19.64 3.18 -15.52
CA THR A 152 -18.19 2.95 -15.44
C THR A 152 -17.54 3.70 -14.29
N ALA A 153 -17.87 4.98 -14.08
CA ALA A 153 -17.28 5.78 -12.99
C ALA A 153 -17.70 5.30 -11.59
N PHE A 154 -18.79 4.54 -11.50
CA PHE A 154 -19.28 3.93 -10.26
C PHE A 154 -19.27 2.39 -10.33
N ALA A 155 -18.62 1.79 -11.34
CA ALA A 155 -18.47 0.34 -11.46
C ALA A 155 -17.24 -0.07 -10.67
N ASP A 156 -17.39 -1.09 -9.83
CA ASP A 156 -16.28 -1.79 -9.18
C ASP A 156 -15.58 -2.75 -10.18
N ASP A 157 -15.26 -2.27 -11.39
CA ASP A 157 -14.59 -3.04 -12.48
C ASP A 157 -13.06 -2.84 -12.51
N ALA A 158 -12.49 -2.26 -11.44
CA ALA A 158 -11.03 -2.21 -11.29
C ALA A 158 -10.49 -3.64 -11.10
N GLU A 159 -9.39 -3.98 -11.78
CA GLU A 159 -8.79 -5.33 -11.72
C GLU A 159 -8.30 -5.67 -10.30
N ALA A 160 -8.05 -4.63 -9.47
CA ALA A 160 -7.91 -4.70 -8.03
C ALA A 160 -8.75 -3.59 -7.36
N ASP A 161 -9.40 -3.90 -6.24
CA ASP A 161 -10.11 -2.90 -5.44
C ASP A 161 -9.11 -1.83 -4.93
N PRO A 162 -9.43 -0.53 -5.04
CA PRO A 162 -8.52 0.50 -4.56
C PRO A 162 -8.46 0.51 -3.04
N ALA A 163 -7.30 0.86 -2.48
CA ALA A 163 -7.19 1.19 -1.07
C ALA A 163 -7.91 2.53 -0.81
N ARG A 164 -8.93 2.51 0.05
CA ARG A 164 -9.75 3.69 0.35
C ARG A 164 -9.47 4.15 1.77
N ILE A 165 -8.84 5.31 1.91
CA ILE A 165 -8.60 5.95 3.20
C ILE A 165 -9.67 7.02 3.41
N PRO A 166 -10.52 6.91 4.45
CA PRO A 166 -11.66 7.80 4.66
C PRO A 166 -11.20 9.20 5.07
N ARG A 167 -12.10 10.19 4.98
CA ARG A 167 -11.78 11.57 5.38
C ARG A 167 -11.41 11.67 6.87
N GLY A 168 -10.43 12.51 7.18
CA GLY A 168 -9.98 12.72 8.55
C GLY A 168 -9.28 11.52 9.17
N ALA A 169 -8.77 10.59 8.34
CA ALA A 169 -7.99 9.46 8.80
C ALA A 169 -6.61 9.91 9.28
N ARG A 170 -6.04 9.16 10.22
CA ARG A 170 -4.63 9.25 10.59
C ARG A 170 -4.00 7.88 10.41
N VAL A 171 -3.00 7.79 9.57
CA VAL A 171 -2.35 6.53 9.21
C VAL A 171 -0.87 6.69 9.48
N SER A 172 -0.34 5.92 10.43
CA SER A 172 1.08 5.88 10.76
C SER A 172 1.54 4.45 11.03
N ASP A 173 2.84 4.28 11.26
CA ASP A 173 3.47 3.02 11.66
C ASP A 173 2.94 2.51 13.02
N ASP A 174 2.60 3.41 13.94
CA ASP A 174 2.03 3.08 15.25
C ASP A 174 0.51 2.91 15.23
N ALA A 175 -0.23 3.70 14.45
CA ALA A 175 -1.69 3.67 14.52
C ALA A 175 -2.41 4.07 13.23
N TRP A 176 -3.42 3.26 12.92
CA TRP A 176 -4.41 3.50 11.87
C TRP A 176 -5.72 3.93 12.52
N GLN A 177 -5.98 5.23 12.60
CA GLN A 177 -7.13 5.78 13.28
C GLN A 177 -8.15 6.36 12.29
N VAL A 178 -9.32 5.74 12.26
CA VAL A 178 -10.45 6.17 11.44
C VAL A 178 -11.73 6.32 12.27
N SER A 179 -12.63 7.18 11.81
CA SER A 179 -13.93 7.41 12.45
C SER A 179 -15.07 6.61 11.83
N THR A 180 -14.74 5.78 10.85
CA THR A 180 -15.58 4.93 10.01
C THR A 180 -15.31 3.45 10.30
N PRO A 181 -16.07 2.52 9.70
CA PRO A 181 -15.70 1.11 9.65
C PRO A 181 -14.36 0.92 8.94
N ALA A 182 -13.71 -0.21 9.20
CA ALA A 182 -12.51 -0.65 8.51
C ALA A 182 -12.69 -2.10 8.03
N SER A 183 -12.51 -2.33 6.74
CA SER A 183 -12.37 -3.64 6.10
C SER A 183 -10.95 -3.81 5.59
N ILE A 184 -10.34 -4.90 6.01
CA ILE A 184 -9.04 -5.36 5.54
C ILE A 184 -9.28 -6.67 4.80
N GLY A 185 -8.79 -6.74 3.58
CA GLY A 185 -8.88 -7.90 2.70
C GLY A 185 -8.08 -9.11 3.19
N ASP A 186 -7.89 -10.05 2.28
CA ASP A 186 -7.15 -11.28 2.47
C ASP A 186 -5.64 -11.09 2.21
N ASP A 187 -4.80 -11.98 2.73
CA ASP A 187 -3.35 -11.99 2.51
C ASP A 187 -2.64 -10.65 2.81
N CYS A 188 -3.21 -9.84 3.71
CA CYS A 188 -2.69 -8.51 4.04
C CYS A 188 -1.62 -8.58 5.14
N ARG A 189 -0.59 -7.74 5.04
CA ARG A 189 0.42 -7.58 6.10
C ARG A 189 0.44 -6.15 6.60
N LEU A 190 -0.11 -5.90 7.78
CA LEU A 190 -0.33 -4.56 8.31
C LEU A 190 0.51 -4.27 9.55
N HIS A 191 1.15 -3.11 9.58
CA HIS A 191 1.85 -2.58 10.74
C HIS A 191 1.02 -1.48 11.42
N GLY A 192 0.96 -1.51 12.75
CA GLY A 192 0.30 -0.49 13.55
C GLY A 192 -1.04 -0.90 14.15
N ASN A 193 -1.48 -0.10 15.13
CA ASN A 193 -2.70 -0.32 15.89
C ASN A 193 -3.92 0.20 15.14
N ILE A 194 -4.84 -0.68 14.75
CA ILE A 194 -6.03 -0.30 13.99
C ILE A 194 -7.15 0.13 14.95
N ARG A 195 -7.69 1.33 14.72
CA ARG A 195 -8.75 1.96 15.51
C ARG A 195 -9.87 2.44 14.59
N ALA A 196 -11.00 1.75 14.65
CA ALA A 196 -12.16 2.04 13.80
C ALA A 196 -13.48 1.96 14.57
N THR A 197 -14.61 2.25 13.92
CA THR A 197 -15.93 2.01 14.51
C THR A 197 -16.30 0.53 14.49
N GLU A 198 -15.93 -0.17 13.43
CA GLU A 198 -16.04 -1.62 13.23
C GLU A 198 -14.77 -2.09 12.53
N ILE A 199 -14.35 -3.33 12.76
CA ILE A 199 -13.17 -3.90 12.09
C ILE A 199 -13.56 -5.27 11.50
N GLY A 200 -13.35 -5.43 10.21
CA GLY A 200 -13.30 -6.72 9.53
C GLY A 200 -11.89 -6.96 9.01
N VAL A 201 -11.31 -8.12 9.32
CA VAL A 201 -10.03 -8.57 8.76
C VAL A 201 -10.30 -9.85 8.00
N GLY A 202 -9.78 -9.95 6.78
CA GLY A 202 -9.87 -11.13 5.93
C GLY A 202 -9.05 -12.31 6.45
N ALA A 203 -8.91 -13.30 5.57
CA ALA A 203 -8.15 -14.51 5.79
C ALA A 203 -6.64 -14.29 5.60
N ASP A 204 -5.85 -15.21 6.13
CA ASP A 204 -4.41 -15.35 5.86
C ASP A 204 -3.59 -14.06 6.06
N SER A 205 -4.11 -13.15 6.90
CA SER A 205 -3.52 -11.83 7.12
C SER A 205 -2.65 -11.81 8.38
N GLU A 206 -1.70 -10.90 8.43
CA GLU A 206 -0.83 -10.69 9.60
C GLU A 206 -0.88 -9.23 10.05
N VAL A 207 -1.37 -9.00 11.27
CA VAL A 207 -1.49 -7.66 11.87
C VAL A 207 -0.48 -7.50 13.00
N PHE A 208 0.55 -6.70 12.76
CA PHE A 208 1.58 -6.29 13.73
C PHE A 208 1.09 -5.11 14.58
N GLY A 209 0.01 -5.34 15.32
CA GLY A 209 -0.59 -4.32 16.16
C GLY A 209 -1.85 -4.81 16.85
N SER A 210 -2.47 -3.92 17.61
CA SER A 210 -3.72 -4.19 18.31
C SER A 210 -4.93 -3.75 17.50
N LEU A 211 -6.02 -4.51 17.55
CA LEU A 211 -7.31 -4.17 16.96
C LEU A 211 -8.21 -3.54 18.02
N ARG A 212 -8.65 -2.31 17.79
CA ARG A 212 -9.54 -1.59 18.71
C ARG A 212 -10.75 -1.03 18.00
N SER A 213 -11.92 -1.53 18.35
CA SER A 213 -13.19 -1.11 17.75
C SER A 213 -14.16 -0.52 18.78
N LYS A 214 -15.08 0.34 18.34
CA LYS A 214 -16.24 0.74 19.15
C LYS A 214 -17.35 -0.31 19.09
N GLY A 215 -17.49 -0.96 17.95
CA GLY A 215 -18.49 -1.97 17.63
C GLY A 215 -17.85 -3.34 17.39
N PRO A 216 -18.40 -4.19 16.51
CA PRO A 216 -17.91 -5.54 16.31
C PRO A 216 -16.50 -5.59 15.72
N ILE A 217 -15.80 -6.68 16.00
CA ILE A 217 -14.55 -7.08 15.33
C ILE A 217 -14.75 -8.48 14.76
N ARG A 218 -14.43 -8.67 13.48
CA ARG A 218 -14.43 -9.98 12.82
C ARG A 218 -13.03 -10.24 12.29
N VAL A 219 -12.46 -11.37 12.64
CA VAL A 219 -11.14 -11.80 12.17
C VAL A 219 -11.33 -13.08 11.35
N GLY A 220 -10.94 -13.02 10.08
CA GLY A 220 -11.02 -14.12 9.13
C GLY A 220 -10.06 -15.27 9.47
N PRO A 221 -10.23 -16.43 8.83
CA PRO A 221 -9.48 -17.63 9.16
C PRO A 221 -7.98 -17.49 8.91
N ARG A 222 -7.17 -18.25 9.66
CA ARG A 222 -5.69 -18.30 9.52
C ARG A 222 -4.96 -16.97 9.69
N THR A 223 -5.64 -15.94 10.20
CA THR A 223 -5.05 -14.62 10.45
C THR A 223 -4.31 -14.58 11.77
N ILE A 224 -3.18 -13.87 11.81
CA ILE A 224 -2.35 -13.69 13.01
C ILE A 224 -2.49 -12.24 13.50
N VAL A 225 -2.87 -12.06 14.76
CA VAL A 225 -2.91 -10.75 15.42
C VAL A 225 -1.88 -10.75 16.54
N HIS A 226 -0.84 -9.93 16.40
CA HIS A 226 0.25 -9.88 17.39
C HIS A 226 -0.12 -9.08 18.65
N GLY A 227 -1.09 -8.16 18.56
CA GLY A 227 -1.53 -7.32 19.67
C GLY A 227 -2.85 -7.76 20.31
N ASP A 228 -3.44 -6.83 21.05
CA ASP A 228 -4.71 -7.04 21.75
C ASP A 228 -5.90 -6.85 20.81
N VAL A 229 -6.99 -7.59 21.05
CA VAL A 229 -8.28 -7.40 20.37
C VAL A 229 -9.28 -6.84 21.36
N THR A 230 -9.60 -5.55 21.25
CA THR A 230 -10.47 -4.85 22.21
C THR A 230 -11.66 -4.19 21.54
N THR A 231 -12.85 -4.44 22.05
CA THR A 231 -14.06 -3.68 21.69
C THR A 231 -14.71 -3.04 22.91
N ARG A 232 -15.30 -1.85 22.72
CA ARG A 232 -16.02 -1.12 23.77
C ARG A 232 -17.44 -1.63 23.99
N SER A 233 -18.15 -1.92 22.90
CA SER A 233 -19.58 -2.26 22.91
C SER A 233 -19.93 -3.08 21.67
N GLY A 234 -19.19 -4.17 21.46
CA GLY A 234 -19.40 -5.06 20.34
C GLY A 234 -18.98 -6.49 20.64
N ASP A 235 -19.30 -7.34 19.67
CA ASP A 235 -18.96 -8.75 19.69
C ASP A 235 -17.65 -8.96 18.94
N VAL A 236 -16.84 -9.90 19.40
CA VAL A 236 -15.61 -10.32 18.70
C VAL A 236 -15.86 -11.72 18.14
N ARG A 237 -15.69 -11.87 16.82
CA ARG A 237 -15.73 -13.16 16.12
C ARG A 237 -14.35 -13.51 15.62
N ILE A 238 -13.86 -14.66 16.06
CA ILE A 238 -12.55 -15.19 15.70
C ILE A 238 -12.72 -16.44 14.84
N GLY A 239 -12.30 -16.35 13.58
CA GLY A 239 -12.35 -17.45 12.62
C GLY A 239 -11.41 -18.61 12.96
N PRO A 240 -11.52 -19.74 12.22
CA PRO A 240 -10.70 -20.92 12.46
C PRO A 240 -9.23 -20.69 12.12
N GLY A 241 -8.33 -21.24 12.93
CA GLY A 241 -6.88 -21.12 12.73
C GLY A 241 -6.32 -19.72 13.01
N VAL A 242 -7.12 -18.81 13.56
CA VAL A 242 -6.62 -17.48 13.98
C VAL A 242 -5.74 -17.63 15.20
N HIS A 243 -4.63 -16.89 15.24
CA HIS A 243 -3.73 -16.84 16.38
C HIS A 243 -3.64 -15.41 16.92
N VAL A 244 -4.18 -15.18 18.12
CA VAL A 244 -4.12 -13.88 18.83
C VAL A 244 -3.09 -13.98 19.95
N ARG A 245 -1.99 -13.23 19.82
CA ARG A 245 -0.92 -13.22 20.84
C ARG A 245 -1.25 -12.37 22.07
N GLY A 246 -2.14 -11.38 21.92
CA GLY A 246 -2.55 -10.48 22.98
C GLY A 246 -3.79 -10.92 23.77
N ASP A 247 -4.31 -9.99 24.56
CA ASP A 247 -5.56 -10.15 25.31
C ASP A 247 -6.78 -9.89 24.40
N ILE A 248 -7.88 -10.59 24.67
CA ILE A 248 -9.18 -10.31 24.05
C ILE A 248 -10.10 -9.68 25.10
N SER A 249 -10.65 -8.50 24.81
CA SER A 249 -11.60 -7.81 25.69
C SER A 249 -12.84 -7.37 24.90
N CYS A 250 -13.99 -7.96 25.20
CA CYS A 250 -15.24 -7.69 24.48
C CYS A 250 -16.51 -7.87 25.32
N GLY A 251 -17.66 -7.55 24.70
CA GLY A 251 -18.98 -7.90 25.25
C GLY A 251 -19.18 -9.42 25.17
N ARG A 252 -19.47 -9.91 23.96
CA ARG A 252 -19.52 -11.33 23.63
C ARG A 252 -18.30 -11.75 22.80
N CYS A 253 -17.79 -12.95 23.06
CA CYS A 253 -16.73 -13.55 22.25
C CYS A 253 -17.22 -14.84 21.60
N GLU A 254 -17.14 -14.91 20.28
CA GLU A 254 -17.38 -16.10 19.47
C GLU A 254 -16.03 -16.57 18.92
N LEU A 255 -15.55 -17.71 19.40
CA LEU A 255 -14.28 -18.29 18.96
C LEU A 255 -14.52 -19.60 18.22
N SER A 256 -13.84 -19.79 17.10
CA SER A 256 -13.69 -21.12 16.53
C SER A 256 -12.85 -22.02 17.44
N GLU A 257 -13.15 -23.32 17.47
CA GLU A 257 -12.35 -24.31 18.24
C GLU A 257 -10.89 -24.41 17.77
N ALA A 258 -10.62 -24.07 16.51
CA ALA A 258 -9.27 -24.07 15.95
C ALA A 258 -8.51 -22.75 16.18
N ALA A 259 -9.09 -21.78 16.89
CA ALA A 259 -8.42 -20.52 17.21
C ALA A 259 -7.51 -20.67 18.44
N GLU A 260 -6.37 -20.00 18.41
CA GLU A 260 -5.40 -19.97 19.50
C GLU A 260 -5.30 -18.54 20.05
N VAL A 261 -5.31 -18.42 21.38
CA VAL A 261 -5.19 -17.14 22.08
C VAL A 261 -4.19 -17.32 23.22
N ASP A 262 -3.06 -16.62 23.14
CA ASP A 262 -1.99 -16.70 24.15
C ASP A 262 -2.32 -15.88 25.40
N GLY A 263 -3.08 -14.79 25.23
CA GLY A 263 -3.45 -13.86 26.30
C GLY A 263 -4.71 -14.25 27.08
N THR A 264 -5.22 -13.29 27.85
CA THR A 264 -6.44 -13.44 28.65
C THR A 264 -7.67 -13.04 27.84
N ILE A 265 -8.71 -13.89 27.86
CA ILE A 265 -10.02 -13.57 27.29
C ILE A 265 -10.95 -13.02 28.38
N ARG A 266 -11.42 -11.78 28.18
CA ARG A 266 -12.40 -11.09 29.03
C ARG A 266 -13.64 -10.78 28.21
N ALA A 267 -14.70 -11.56 28.38
CA ALA A 267 -16.00 -11.34 27.76
C ALA A 267 -17.06 -11.11 28.84
N SER A 268 -17.69 -9.93 28.87
CA SER A 268 -18.68 -9.59 29.91
C SER A 268 -20.01 -10.34 29.74
N ASP A 269 -20.40 -10.63 28.50
CA ASP A 269 -21.68 -11.25 28.14
C ASP A 269 -21.56 -12.75 27.84
N GLY A 270 -20.34 -13.29 27.90
CA GLY A 270 -20.04 -14.72 27.74
C GLY A 270 -19.19 -15.05 26.52
N ILE A 271 -18.67 -16.29 26.52
CA ILE A 271 -17.86 -16.88 25.47
C ILE A 271 -18.64 -18.04 24.87
N SER A 272 -18.74 -18.11 23.54
CA SER A 272 -19.29 -19.25 22.80
C SER A 272 -18.27 -19.79 21.81
N PHE A 273 -18.28 -21.10 21.63
CA PHE A 273 -17.43 -21.79 20.68
C PHE A 273 -18.25 -22.19 19.45
N GLU A 274 -17.73 -21.89 18.26
CA GLU A 274 -18.30 -22.32 17.00
C GLU A 274 -17.53 -23.55 16.50
N GLU A 275 -18.23 -24.68 16.41
CA GLU A 275 -17.72 -25.93 15.87
C GLU A 275 -17.46 -25.71 14.37
N LEU A 276 -16.29 -26.14 13.89
CA LEU A 276 -16.02 -26.17 12.46
C LEU A 276 -17.16 -26.96 11.79
N PRO A 277 -17.74 -26.49 10.67
CA PRO A 277 -18.56 -27.38 9.87
C PRO A 277 -17.67 -28.55 9.46
N GLU A 278 -17.94 -29.74 9.99
CA GLU A 278 -17.27 -30.95 9.53
C GLU A 278 -17.44 -30.99 8.00
N ASP A 279 -16.31 -30.92 7.31
CA ASP A 279 -16.19 -31.11 5.88
C ASP A 279 -17.05 -32.32 5.48
N GLY A 280 -17.99 -32.09 4.56
CA GLY A 280 -19.10 -32.98 4.22
C GLY A 280 -18.65 -34.30 3.60
N GLY A 281 -18.11 -35.18 4.43
CA GLY A 281 -17.74 -36.55 4.10
C GLY A 281 -18.91 -37.51 4.33
N THR A 282 -19.52 -37.95 3.23
CA THR A 282 -20.27 -39.20 3.07
C THR A 282 -21.72 -39.28 3.57
N ALA A 283 -22.66 -38.92 2.71
CA ALA A 283 -23.97 -39.59 2.67
C ALA A 283 -23.84 -40.89 1.85
N GLY A 284 -23.41 -41.96 2.53
CA GLY A 284 -23.56 -43.31 2.03
C GLY A 284 -25.04 -43.66 1.87
N THR A 285 -25.48 -43.93 0.64
CA THR A 285 -26.73 -44.66 0.39
C THR A 285 -26.32 -46.05 -0.07
N GLY A 286 -26.64 -47.05 0.75
CA GLY A 286 -26.40 -48.45 0.43
C GLY A 286 -27.35 -48.94 -0.67
N ASP A 287 -26.85 -49.88 -1.46
CA ASP A 287 -27.68 -50.94 -2.02
C ASP A 287 -26.90 -52.26 -2.02
N GLU A 288 -27.50 -53.28 -1.41
CA GLU A 288 -26.99 -54.64 -1.34
C GLU A 288 -27.46 -55.44 -2.56
N SER A 289 -26.56 -56.12 -3.28
CA SER A 289 -26.84 -57.51 -3.69
C SER A 289 -25.63 -58.28 -4.21
N ALA A 290 -25.58 -59.53 -3.76
CA ALA A 290 -24.50 -60.50 -3.87
C ALA A 290 -24.32 -61.10 -5.28
N THR A 291 -23.11 -61.60 -5.57
CA THR A 291 -22.88 -62.98 -6.05
C THR A 291 -21.42 -63.41 -5.80
N ALA A 292 -21.27 -64.70 -5.49
CA ALA A 292 -20.05 -65.37 -5.05
C ALA A 292 -19.12 -65.82 -6.19
N GLY A 293 -17.83 -65.99 -5.89
CA GLY A 293 -16.87 -66.77 -6.68
C GLY A 293 -15.41 -66.59 -6.24
N ALA A 294 -14.79 -67.70 -5.83
CA ALA A 294 -13.37 -67.93 -5.48
C ALA A 294 -12.35 -67.27 -6.43
N ASP A 295 -11.09 -66.96 -6.07
CA ASP A 295 -10.03 -67.83 -5.49
C ASP A 295 -8.87 -66.92 -4.99
N GLY A 296 -8.15 -67.29 -3.92
CA GLY A 296 -6.95 -66.57 -3.40
C GLY A 296 -5.63 -66.96 -4.08
N PRO A 297 -4.43 -66.80 -3.46
CA PRO A 297 -4.04 -65.99 -2.28
C PRO A 297 -2.65 -65.28 -2.38
N ASP A 298 -2.29 -64.52 -1.32
CA ASP A 298 -0.95 -64.30 -0.68
C ASP A 298 0.26 -63.79 -1.51
N THR A 299 1.23 -62.97 -1.07
CA THR A 299 1.60 -62.22 0.15
C THR A 299 2.84 -61.35 -0.18
N ASP A 300 3.06 -60.31 0.64
CA ASP A 300 4.34 -59.69 1.06
C ASP A 300 5.37 -59.14 0.04
N LEU A 301 5.75 -57.85 0.21
CA LEU A 301 7.05 -57.40 0.79
C LEU A 301 7.39 -55.90 0.50
N LYS A 302 7.55 -55.14 1.59
CA LYS A 302 8.57 -54.11 1.99
C LYS A 302 9.11 -53.02 1.01
N PRO A 303 9.42 -51.81 1.55
CA PRO A 303 9.87 -50.64 0.78
C PRO A 303 11.37 -50.70 0.40
N ALA A 304 11.70 -50.12 -0.76
CA ALA A 304 13.06 -50.04 -1.29
C ALA A 304 13.82 -48.82 -0.72
N ILE A 305 14.92 -49.12 -0.03
CA ILE A 305 16.05 -48.22 0.25
C ILE A 305 16.98 -48.26 -0.97
N VAL A 306 17.40 -47.10 -1.47
CA VAL A 306 18.47 -46.99 -2.49
C VAL A 306 19.75 -46.51 -1.78
N PRO A 307 20.87 -47.27 -1.79
CA PRO A 307 22.12 -46.85 -1.19
C PRO A 307 23.09 -46.15 -2.16
N LEU A 308 23.91 -45.32 -1.52
CA LEU A 308 25.03 -44.51 -1.94
C LEU A 308 26.15 -45.32 -2.64
N GLY A 309 26.76 -44.74 -3.68
CA GLY A 309 27.99 -45.25 -4.31
C GLY A 309 29.26 -44.70 -3.63
N GLU A 310 30.28 -45.56 -3.52
CA GLU A 310 31.48 -45.42 -2.71
C GLU A 310 32.75 -45.15 -3.55
N GLY A 311 33.69 -44.39 -2.97
CA GLY A 311 35.14 -44.43 -3.27
C GLY A 311 35.70 -43.19 -3.98
N ALA A 312 36.83 -42.58 -3.59
CA ALA A 312 37.78 -42.81 -2.49
C ALA A 312 38.68 -41.55 -2.39
N PHE A 313 39.12 -41.21 -1.18
CA PHE A 313 40.11 -40.16 -0.88
C PHE A 313 41.54 -40.57 -1.30
N PRO A 314 42.47 -39.60 -1.44
CA PRO A 314 43.44 -39.45 -0.36
C PRO A 314 43.72 -37.99 0.06
N ALA A 315 44.27 -37.87 1.26
CA ALA A 315 44.56 -36.67 2.03
C ALA A 315 45.96 -36.08 1.81
N ASP A 316 46.08 -34.80 2.22
CA ASP A 316 47.21 -34.05 2.79
C ASP A 316 48.59 -34.09 2.12
N ASP A 317 49.18 -32.92 1.82
CA ASP A 317 49.96 -32.14 2.81
C ASP A 317 50.76 -30.99 2.15
N GLN A 318 50.90 -29.89 2.90
CA GLN A 318 51.99 -28.90 2.91
C GLN A 318 52.41 -28.07 1.68
N GLY A 319 52.57 -26.75 1.94
CA GLY A 319 53.75 -26.00 1.47
C GLY A 319 53.43 -24.67 0.80
N GLY A 320 53.64 -23.57 1.52
CA GLY A 320 53.63 -22.22 0.94
C GLY A 320 54.91 -21.89 0.17
N SER A 321 54.83 -20.83 -0.66
CA SER A 321 55.92 -19.87 -0.88
C SER A 321 55.44 -18.72 -1.75
N ASP A 322 55.75 -17.51 -1.30
CA ASP A 322 55.77 -16.26 -2.06
C ASP A 322 56.58 -16.37 -3.37
N ALA A 323 56.16 -15.64 -4.42
CA ALA A 323 57.00 -14.68 -5.16
C ALA A 323 56.35 -14.25 -6.49
N ASP A 324 55.98 -12.96 -6.53
CA ASP A 324 56.31 -11.96 -7.55
C ASP A 324 56.75 -12.42 -8.96
N SER A 325 56.02 -11.97 -9.99
CA SER A 325 56.65 -11.23 -11.10
C SER A 325 55.58 -10.49 -11.92
N GLY A 326 55.60 -9.16 -11.85
CA GLY A 326 54.90 -8.32 -12.82
C GLY A 326 55.53 -8.38 -14.21
N THR A 327 54.74 -8.06 -15.24
CA THR A 327 55.19 -7.22 -16.37
C THR A 327 53.99 -6.70 -17.15
N ASN A 328 53.97 -5.38 -17.34
CA ASN A 328 53.10 -4.62 -18.23
C ASN A 328 53.20 -5.08 -19.68
N ALA A 329 52.12 -4.96 -20.44
CA ALA A 329 52.15 -4.27 -21.74
C ALA A 329 50.72 -3.99 -22.23
N ASP A 330 50.49 -2.71 -22.48
CA ASP A 330 49.33 -2.10 -23.11
C ASP A 330 49.07 -2.66 -24.51
N ALA A 331 47.79 -2.82 -24.87
CA ALA A 331 47.35 -2.79 -26.26
C ALA A 331 45.91 -2.25 -26.33
N GLU A 332 45.80 -1.01 -26.79
CA GLU A 332 44.58 -0.37 -27.25
C GLU A 332 43.87 -1.23 -28.33
N VAL A 333 42.56 -1.42 -28.17
CA VAL A 333 41.68 -1.80 -29.29
C VAL A 333 40.52 -0.81 -29.31
N LYS A 334 40.45 -0.03 -30.40
CA LYS A 334 39.29 0.81 -30.76
C LYS A 334 38.15 -0.05 -31.32
N PRO A 335 36.89 0.40 -31.21
CA PRO A 335 35.72 -0.40 -31.52
C PRO A 335 35.36 -0.32 -33.01
N ASP A 336 34.76 -1.39 -33.54
CA ASP A 336 33.92 -1.33 -34.74
C ASP A 336 32.46 -1.63 -34.34
N PRO A 337 31.49 -0.88 -34.90
CA PRO A 337 30.07 -1.01 -34.58
C PRO A 337 29.36 -2.00 -35.52
N ASP A 338 28.10 -2.27 -35.18
CA ASP A 338 27.05 -2.90 -36.01
C ASP A 338 26.99 -4.44 -35.99
N ALA A 339 26.13 -4.95 -35.11
CA ALA A 339 25.40 -6.19 -35.34
C ALA A 339 23.97 -6.05 -34.77
N ASP A 340 23.02 -5.87 -35.68
CA ASP A 340 21.59 -6.04 -35.44
C ASP A 340 21.31 -7.47 -34.94
N ALA A 341 20.53 -7.58 -33.87
CA ALA A 341 19.86 -8.81 -33.49
C ALA A 341 18.50 -8.49 -32.87
N ASP A 342 17.46 -8.69 -33.67
CA ASP A 342 16.10 -8.94 -33.20
C ASP A 342 16.15 -10.04 -32.12
N THR A 343 15.67 -9.72 -30.92
CA THR A 343 15.30 -10.74 -29.94
C THR A 343 14.02 -10.29 -29.25
N ASP A 344 12.93 -10.97 -29.60
CA ASP A 344 11.69 -11.00 -28.83
C ASP A 344 12.03 -11.44 -27.40
N ASN A 345 11.75 -10.59 -26.40
CA ASN A 345 11.76 -10.99 -25.00
C ASN A 345 10.46 -10.53 -24.35
N ASP A 346 9.54 -11.48 -24.20
CA ASP A 346 8.47 -11.44 -23.20
C ASP A 346 9.13 -11.14 -21.85
N THR A 347 9.07 -9.86 -21.46
CA THR A 347 9.51 -9.37 -20.16
C THR A 347 8.28 -8.77 -19.53
N ASP A 348 7.88 -9.28 -18.36
CA ASP A 348 6.89 -8.63 -17.51
C ASP A 348 7.22 -7.13 -17.39
N PRO A 349 6.22 -6.23 -17.36
CA PRO A 349 6.46 -4.79 -17.38
C PRO A 349 7.32 -4.41 -16.18
N VAL A 350 8.51 -3.89 -16.48
CA VAL A 350 9.38 -3.23 -15.50
C VAL A 350 8.69 -1.94 -15.07
N PRO A 351 8.57 -1.65 -13.76
CA PRO A 351 7.99 -0.40 -13.30
C PRO A 351 8.76 0.78 -13.89
N ALA A 352 8.02 1.80 -14.33
CA ALA A 352 8.59 3.00 -14.94
C ALA A 352 9.44 3.80 -13.94
N VAL A 353 9.18 3.63 -12.65
CA VAL A 353 9.90 4.27 -11.55
C VAL A 353 10.83 3.26 -10.87
N ARG A 354 12.08 3.67 -10.59
CA ARG A 354 13.06 2.87 -9.83
C ARG A 354 13.32 3.54 -8.49
N SER A 355 13.32 2.75 -7.42
CA SER A 355 13.49 3.21 -6.05
C SER A 355 14.83 3.91 -5.80
N ILE A 356 14.84 4.87 -4.87
CA ILE A 356 16.03 5.69 -4.55
C ILE A 356 17.16 4.89 -3.87
N GLU A 357 16.85 3.70 -3.32
CA GLU A 357 17.84 2.80 -2.72
C GLU A 357 18.85 2.25 -3.76
N ASP A 358 18.51 2.29 -5.05
CA ASP A 358 19.38 1.84 -6.15
C ASP A 358 20.26 2.97 -6.73
N ALA A 359 20.05 4.22 -6.32
CA ALA A 359 20.80 5.38 -6.82
C ALA A 359 22.06 5.67 -5.99
N ALA A 360 22.93 4.67 -5.84
CA ALA A 360 24.23 4.86 -5.20
C ALA A 360 25.21 5.58 -6.14
N GLY A 361 25.24 6.91 -6.07
CA GLY A 361 26.44 7.68 -6.39
C GLY A 361 26.24 8.90 -7.27
N TRP A 362 25.63 9.96 -6.73
CA TRP A 362 25.86 11.33 -7.22
C TRP A 362 26.59 12.16 -6.16
N ASP A 363 27.80 12.59 -6.54
CA ASP A 363 28.74 13.36 -5.74
C ASP A 363 28.13 14.68 -5.22
N ALA A 364 27.78 14.70 -3.94
CA ALA A 364 27.40 15.89 -3.19
C ALA A 364 28.66 16.70 -2.79
N ASP A 365 29.34 17.29 -3.77
CA ASP A 365 30.45 18.23 -3.52
C ASP A 365 30.30 19.52 -4.35
N ARG A 366 29.26 20.29 -4.00
CA ARG A 366 29.25 21.75 -4.19
C ARG A 366 28.77 22.46 -2.94
N ARG A 367 29.64 22.50 -1.93
CA ARG A 367 29.49 23.48 -0.85
C ARG A 367 29.79 24.89 -1.36
N ASN A 368 29.10 25.83 -0.71
CA ASN A 368 29.47 27.22 -0.43
C ASN A 368 28.80 28.28 -1.32
N GLY A 369 28.01 29.22 -0.81
CA GLY A 369 27.66 29.46 0.59
C GLY A 369 26.74 30.68 0.73
N ARG A 370 25.86 30.59 1.72
CA ARG A 370 25.26 31.72 2.45
C ARG A 370 24.66 31.15 3.73
N ASN A 371 25.49 31.04 4.75
CA ASN A 371 25.02 30.76 6.11
C ASN A 371 25.09 32.07 6.89
N GLY A 372 23.93 32.59 7.26
CA GLY A 372 23.77 33.71 8.18
C GLY A 372 22.56 33.42 9.05
N GLY A 373 22.79 32.80 10.20
CA GLY A 373 21.75 32.52 11.19
C GLY A 373 21.12 33.80 11.70
N GLY A 374 19.82 33.95 11.47
CA GLY A 374 18.99 35.04 11.98
C GLY A 374 18.25 34.59 13.23
N ASN A 375 18.53 35.26 14.34
CA ASN A 375 17.86 35.10 15.61
C ASN A 375 16.47 35.77 15.54
N ALA A 376 15.48 35.30 16.30
CA ALA A 376 14.07 35.73 16.25
C ALA A 376 13.81 37.22 16.58
N GLU A 377 14.84 38.04 16.77
CA GLU A 377 14.74 39.48 17.02
C GLU A 377 14.85 40.34 15.75
N ASP A 378 15.29 39.78 14.61
CA ASP A 378 15.46 40.55 13.36
C ASP A 378 14.17 40.74 12.56
N VAL A 379 13.15 39.89 12.76
CA VAL A 379 11.85 40.01 12.07
C VAL A 379 11.02 41.19 12.61
N ALA A 380 11.19 41.53 13.89
CA ALA A 380 10.47 42.65 14.51
C ALA A 380 10.97 44.03 14.03
N ALA A 381 12.23 44.13 13.59
CA ALA A 381 12.79 45.38 13.07
C ALA A 381 12.34 45.68 11.63
N ILE A 382 12.10 44.65 10.82
CA ILE A 382 11.66 44.80 9.42
C ILE A 382 10.19 45.25 9.35
N ILE A 383 9.35 44.81 10.29
CA ILE A 383 7.93 45.19 10.36
C ILE A 383 7.76 46.65 10.82
N ALA A 384 8.64 47.15 11.69
CA ALA A 384 8.57 48.53 12.18
C ALA A 384 8.97 49.59 11.15
N ASP A 385 9.83 49.24 10.18
CA ASP A 385 10.28 50.16 9.13
C ASP A 385 9.26 50.28 7.97
N ALA A 386 8.35 49.31 7.83
CA ALA A 386 7.31 49.31 6.79
C ALA A 386 6.06 50.15 7.13
N GLU A 387 5.87 50.54 8.39
CA GLU A 387 4.73 51.38 8.83
C GLU A 387 5.07 52.88 8.93
N ALA A 388 6.33 53.28 8.75
CA ALA A 388 6.75 54.68 8.85
C ALA A 388 6.59 55.50 7.55
N ASP A 389 6.39 54.86 6.39
CA ASP A 389 6.40 55.51 5.06
C ASP A 389 5.00 55.79 4.47
N ARG A 390 3.94 55.81 5.28
CA ARG A 390 2.61 56.30 4.86
C ARG A 390 2.22 57.58 5.60
N GLU A 391 2.82 58.70 5.20
CA GLU A 391 2.19 60.02 5.36
C GLU A 391 1.19 60.30 4.21
N PRO A 392 0.06 60.98 4.49
CA PRO A 392 -0.96 61.27 3.48
C PRO A 392 -0.71 62.65 2.86
N ASP A 393 -0.50 62.71 1.55
CA ASP A 393 -0.57 63.96 0.80
C ASP A 393 -2.01 64.21 0.31
N GLY A 394 -2.58 65.32 0.82
CA GLY A 394 -3.40 66.32 0.11
C GLY A 394 -4.60 65.88 -0.73
#